data_AF-A0A8T1VE14-F1
#
_entry.id   AF-A0A8T1VE14-F1
#
_cell.length_a   1.000
_cell.length_b   1.000
_cell.length_c   1.000
_cell.angle_alpha   90.00
_cell.angle_beta   90.00
_cell.angle_gamma   90.00
#
_symmetry.space_group_name_H-M   'P 1'
#
loop_
_entity.id
_entity.type
_entity.pdbx_description
1 polymer ?
#
loop_
_entity_poly.entity_id
_entity_poly.type
_entity_poly.pdbx_seq_one_letter_code
_entity_poly.pdbx_strand_id
1 'polypeptide(L)'
;MWPKHKADCDKVVEASKMLKDSGKTVSGVPCLLEPDALLRLNARTLAVYQKHGVDEPPGRGSSMDVTKKLEFFLDVLREHDSSSPENKGLPLAEKLFLNRRFNNTYRHALTTVKPNEIDQLCGMMRIHHVGASNR
;
A
#
# COMPACT_ATOMS: atom_id res chain seq x y z
N MET A 1 7.79 17.10 1.84
CA MET A 1 7.34 16.30 0.69
C MET A 1 7.51 14.84 1.06
N TRP A 2 6.45 14.02 1.00
CA TRP A 2 6.50 12.60 1.34
C TRP A 2 7.07 11.83 0.12
N PRO A 3 8.34 11.38 0.15
CA PRO A 3 9.07 11.03 -1.07
C PRO A 3 8.59 9.75 -1.77
N LYS A 4 7.80 8.93 -1.08
CA LYS A 4 7.26 7.65 -1.57
C LYS A 4 5.74 7.65 -1.68
N HIS A 5 5.12 8.83 -1.54
CA HIS A 5 3.68 8.98 -1.69
C HIS A 5 3.26 8.71 -3.12
N LYS A 6 2.26 7.83 -3.30
CA LYS A 6 1.61 7.64 -4.59
C LYS A 6 0.48 8.67 -4.75
N ALA A 7 0.81 9.78 -5.42
CA ALA A 7 -0.06 10.96 -5.58
C ALA A 7 -1.37 10.69 -6.34
N ASP A 8 -1.47 9.59 -7.09
CA ASP A 8 -2.70 9.18 -7.77
C ASP A 8 -3.87 8.98 -6.81
N CYS A 9 -3.59 8.72 -5.52
CA CYS A 9 -4.61 8.67 -4.47
C CYS A 9 -5.16 10.04 -4.05
N ASP A 10 -4.44 11.14 -4.28
CA ASP A 10 -4.92 12.48 -3.92
C ASP A 10 -5.90 13.00 -4.98
N LYS A 11 -5.76 12.51 -6.22
CA LYS A 11 -6.67 12.80 -7.34
C LYS A 11 -7.95 11.98 -7.31
N VAL A 12 -8.20 11.21 -6.26
CA VAL A 12 -9.42 10.42 -6.10
C VAL A 12 -10.69 11.29 -6.18
N VAL A 13 -10.61 12.55 -5.74
CA VAL A 13 -11.70 13.53 -5.91
C VAL A 13 -11.90 13.90 -7.38
N GLU A 14 -10.83 14.09 -8.15
CA GLU A 14 -10.88 14.37 -9.59
C GLU A 14 -11.34 13.13 -10.38
N ALA A 15 -10.85 11.93 -10.05
CA ALA A 15 -11.27 10.67 -10.65
C ALA A 15 -12.76 10.37 -10.36
N SER A 16 -13.22 10.67 -9.15
CA SER A 16 -14.65 10.58 -8.79
C SER A 16 -15.50 11.60 -9.57
N LYS A 17 -14.95 12.79 -9.85
CA LYS A 17 -15.60 13.82 -10.67
C LYS A 17 -15.72 13.37 -12.13
N MET A 18 -14.66 12.84 -12.73
CA MET A 18 -14.67 12.28 -14.09
C MET A 18 -15.65 11.10 -14.23
N LEU A 19 -15.78 10.26 -13.19
CA LEU A 19 -16.75 9.16 -13.17
C LEU A 19 -18.19 9.66 -13.06
N LYS A 20 -18.46 10.71 -12.25
CA LYS A 20 -19.78 11.39 -12.21
C LYS A 20 -20.14 12.00 -13.55
N ASP A 21 -19.20 12.70 -14.19
CA ASP A 21 -19.41 13.37 -15.47
C ASP A 21 -19.69 12.35 -16.61
N SER A 22 -19.24 11.10 -16.46
CA SER A 22 -19.54 9.99 -17.37
C SER A 22 -20.92 9.33 -17.18
N GLY A 23 -21.74 9.82 -16.25
CA GLY A 23 -23.10 9.31 -15.99
C GLY A 23 -23.18 8.03 -15.18
N LYS A 24 -22.07 7.56 -14.57
CA LYS A 24 -22.07 6.39 -13.68
C LYS A 24 -22.33 6.80 -12.24
N THR A 25 -23.27 6.14 -11.57
CA THR A 25 -23.60 6.38 -10.16
C THR A 25 -22.41 6.01 -9.28
N VAL A 26 -21.83 7.00 -8.60
CA VAL A 26 -20.73 6.79 -7.66
C VAL A 26 -21.28 6.94 -6.25
N SER A 27 -21.36 5.84 -5.51
CA SER A 27 -21.45 5.93 -4.04
C SER A 27 -20.21 6.66 -3.54
N GLY A 28 -20.29 7.41 -2.44
CA GLY A 28 -19.15 8.14 -1.85
C GLY A 28 -17.95 7.26 -1.44
N VAL A 29 -17.96 5.96 -1.76
CA VAL A 29 -16.80 5.07 -1.72
C VAL A 29 -15.98 5.32 -2.99
N PRO A 30 -14.73 5.81 -2.89
CA PRO A 30 -14.05 6.41 -4.02
C PRO A 30 -13.65 5.48 -5.19
N CYS A 31 -13.94 4.20 -5.11
CA CYS A 31 -13.78 3.22 -6.18
C CYS A 31 -14.82 2.13 -5.93
N LEU A 32 -15.75 1.88 -6.87
CA LEU A 32 -16.50 0.63 -6.86
C LEU A 32 -15.51 -0.48 -7.22
N LEU A 33 -14.98 -1.14 -6.20
CA LEU A 33 -14.20 -2.36 -6.35
C LEU A 33 -15.19 -3.51 -6.34
N GLU A 34 -15.12 -4.39 -7.33
CA GLU A 34 -15.96 -5.60 -7.33
C GLU A 34 -15.69 -6.42 -6.06
N PRO A 35 -16.72 -7.01 -5.42
CA PRO A 35 -16.56 -7.76 -4.19
C PRO A 35 -15.47 -8.84 -4.26
N ASP A 36 -15.40 -9.57 -5.36
CA ASP A 36 -14.39 -10.62 -5.58
C ASP A 36 -12.97 -10.05 -5.69
N ALA A 37 -12.81 -8.88 -6.32
CA ALA A 37 -11.52 -8.20 -6.37
C ALA A 37 -11.10 -7.72 -4.97
N LEU A 38 -12.04 -7.19 -4.18
CA LEU A 38 -11.77 -6.80 -2.80
C LEU A 38 -11.34 -7.98 -1.94
N LEU A 39 -12.07 -9.11 -2.03
CA LEU A 39 -11.75 -10.33 -1.32
C LEU A 39 -10.36 -10.86 -1.71
N ARG A 40 -10.05 -10.92 -3.01
CA ARG A 40 -8.74 -11.36 -3.51
C ARG A 40 -7.60 -10.46 -3.01
N LEU A 41 -7.74 -9.14 -3.09
CA LEU A 41 -6.69 -8.20 -2.64
C LEU A 41 -6.51 -8.21 -1.11
N ASN A 42 -7.60 -8.38 -0.36
CA ASN A 42 -7.51 -8.55 1.10
C ASN A 42 -6.85 -9.89 1.46
N ALA A 43 -7.18 -10.98 0.78
CA ALA A 43 -6.58 -12.30 1.01
C ALA A 43 -5.05 -12.27 0.78
N ARG A 44 -4.59 -11.58 -0.28
CA ARG A 44 -3.16 -11.35 -0.51
C ARG A 44 -2.48 -10.62 0.65
N THR A 45 -3.15 -9.60 1.20
CA THR A 45 -2.64 -8.88 2.36
C THR A 45 -2.57 -9.78 3.59
N LEU A 46 -3.62 -10.59 3.84
CA LEU A 46 -3.65 -11.54 4.95
C LEU A 46 -2.56 -12.61 4.85
N ALA A 47 -2.21 -13.04 3.64
CA ALA A 47 -1.11 -13.99 3.44
C ALA A 47 0.24 -13.43 3.92
N VAL A 48 0.47 -12.12 3.78
CA VAL A 48 1.67 -11.45 4.34
C VAL A 48 1.66 -11.50 5.87
N TYR A 49 0.50 -11.26 6.49
CA TYR A 49 0.35 -11.30 7.95
C TYR A 49 0.62 -12.71 8.49
N GLN A 50 0.06 -13.73 7.82
CA GLN A 50 0.29 -15.14 8.14
C GLN A 50 1.77 -15.52 7.97
N LYS A 51 2.43 -15.08 6.88
CA LYS A 51 3.88 -15.31 6.65
C LYS A 51 4.73 -14.81 7.82
N HIS A 52 4.35 -13.68 8.42
CA HIS A 52 5.09 -13.09 9.54
C HIS A 52 4.59 -13.58 10.92
N GLY A 53 3.49 -14.32 10.99
CA GLY A 53 2.86 -14.74 12.25
C GLY A 53 2.39 -13.54 13.07
N VAL A 54 1.71 -12.60 12.41
CA VAL A 54 1.29 -11.31 12.97
C VAL A 54 -0.20 -11.11 12.72
N ASP A 55 -0.97 -10.86 13.77
CA ASP A 55 -2.41 -10.60 13.65
C ASP A 55 -2.70 -9.12 13.36
N GLU A 56 -1.86 -8.21 13.83
CA GLU A 56 -1.98 -6.76 13.65
C GLU A 56 -0.63 -6.10 13.35
N PRO A 57 -0.56 -5.04 12.53
CA PRO A 57 0.70 -4.36 12.24
C PRO A 57 1.44 -3.96 13.51
N PRO A 58 2.78 -4.14 13.57
CA PRO A 58 3.54 -3.71 14.73
C PRO A 58 3.33 -2.21 14.95
N GLY A 59 2.99 -1.83 16.18
CA GLY A 59 2.84 -0.46 16.62
C GLY A 59 4.11 0.11 17.25
N ARG A 60 4.09 1.41 17.56
CA ARG A 60 5.15 2.06 18.32
C ARG A 60 5.36 1.34 19.66
N GLY A 61 6.61 1.02 19.99
CA GLY A 61 6.95 0.28 21.20
C GLY A 61 6.72 -1.23 21.13
N SER A 62 6.33 -1.77 19.96
CA SER A 62 6.24 -3.22 19.74
C SER A 62 7.57 -3.92 20.06
N SER A 63 7.47 -4.99 20.85
CA SER A 63 8.58 -5.91 21.21
C SER A 63 9.03 -6.82 20.07
N MET A 64 8.38 -6.73 18.90
CA MET A 64 8.82 -7.44 17.71
C MET A 64 10.25 -7.05 17.35
N ASP A 65 11.06 -8.06 17.05
CA ASP A 65 12.43 -7.89 16.54
C ASP A 65 12.47 -6.88 15.38
N VAL A 66 13.50 -6.03 15.37
CA VAL A 66 13.60 -4.93 14.40
C VAL A 66 13.70 -5.47 12.98
N THR A 67 14.50 -6.50 12.73
CA THR A 67 14.63 -7.10 11.39
C THR A 67 13.29 -7.65 10.92
N LYS A 68 12.64 -8.46 11.77
CA LYS A 68 11.32 -9.03 11.45
C LYS A 68 10.26 -7.94 11.18
N LYS A 69 10.30 -6.85 11.95
CA LYS A 69 9.40 -5.69 11.80
C LYS A 69 9.61 -4.98 10.47
N LEU A 70 10.87 -4.75 10.08
CA LEU A 70 11.22 -4.13 8.81
C LEU A 70 10.86 -5.02 7.62
N GLU A 71 11.09 -6.33 7.72
CA GLU A 71 10.67 -7.32 6.71
C GLU A 71 9.15 -7.35 6.55
N PHE A 72 8.39 -7.31 7.65
CA PHE A 72 6.93 -7.20 7.61
C PHE A 72 6.49 -5.95 6.83
N PHE A 73 7.02 -4.77 7.20
CA PHE A 73 6.68 -3.54 6.49
C PHE A 73 7.06 -3.59 5.01
N LEU A 74 8.23 -4.13 4.69
CA LEU A 74 8.68 -4.30 3.30
C LEU A 74 7.72 -5.19 2.50
N ASP A 75 7.33 -6.34 3.04
CA ASP A 75 6.46 -7.28 2.34
C ASP A 75 5.07 -6.69 2.11
N VAL A 76 4.50 -5.99 3.11
CA VAL A 76 3.22 -5.29 2.94
C VAL A 76 3.33 -4.18 1.88
N LEU A 77 4.41 -3.39 1.91
CA LEU A 77 4.65 -2.35 0.90
C LEU A 77 4.81 -2.94 -0.50
N ARG A 78 5.52 -4.07 -0.64
CA ARG A 78 5.68 -4.77 -1.91
C ARG A 78 4.33 -5.26 -2.44
N GLU A 79 3.54 -5.88 -1.57
CA GLU A 79 2.21 -6.42 -1.91
C GLU A 79 1.28 -5.33 -2.46
N HIS A 80 1.35 -4.12 -1.88
CA HIS A 80 0.55 -2.96 -2.26
C HIS A 80 1.20 -2.06 -3.31
N ASP A 81 2.38 -2.42 -3.83
CA ASP A 81 3.03 -1.62 -4.84
C ASP A 81 2.34 -1.81 -6.21
N SER A 82 1.54 -0.83 -6.63
CA SER A 82 0.85 -0.85 -7.94
C SER A 82 1.79 -0.81 -9.15
N SER A 83 3.04 -0.37 -8.98
CA SER A 83 4.04 -0.37 -10.06
C SER A 83 4.76 -1.70 -10.21
N SER A 84 4.57 -2.63 -9.27
CA SER A 84 5.16 -3.97 -9.36
C SER A 84 4.70 -4.73 -10.61
N PRO A 85 5.52 -5.64 -11.16
CA PRO A 85 5.13 -6.49 -12.28
C PRO A 85 3.79 -7.23 -12.07
N GLU A 86 3.49 -7.62 -10.83
CA GLU A 86 2.29 -8.34 -10.43
C GLU A 86 1.04 -7.45 -10.42
N ASN A 87 1.19 -6.15 -10.15
CA ASN A 87 0.07 -5.22 -10.01
C ASN A 87 -0.09 -4.23 -11.18
N LYS A 88 0.93 -4.07 -12.04
CA LYS A 88 0.93 -3.07 -13.13
C LYS A 88 -0.20 -3.27 -14.14
N GLY A 89 -0.69 -4.49 -14.30
CA GLY A 89 -1.79 -4.86 -15.20
C GLY A 89 -3.19 -4.65 -14.61
N LEU A 90 -3.30 -4.34 -13.32
CA LEU A 90 -4.61 -4.28 -12.66
C LEU A 90 -5.47 -3.10 -13.13
N PRO A 91 -6.81 -3.23 -13.03
CA PRO A 91 -7.74 -2.14 -13.26
C PRO A 91 -7.45 -0.91 -12.39
N LEU A 92 -7.86 0.28 -12.85
CA LEU A 92 -7.61 1.54 -12.14
C LEU A 92 -8.13 1.52 -10.69
N ALA A 93 -9.33 1.01 -10.46
CA ALA A 93 -9.92 0.92 -9.13
C ALA A 93 -9.06 0.10 -8.15
N GLU A 94 -8.50 -1.03 -8.62
CA GLU A 94 -7.58 -1.86 -7.84
C GLU A 94 -6.24 -1.16 -7.59
N LYS A 95 -5.69 -0.49 -8.61
CA LYS A 95 -4.45 0.30 -8.45
C LYS A 95 -4.61 1.41 -7.41
N LEU A 96 -5.72 2.13 -7.43
CA LEU A 96 -6.02 3.17 -6.43
C LEU A 96 -6.19 2.57 -5.03
N PHE A 97 -6.85 1.41 -4.91
CA PHE A 97 -6.94 0.68 -3.65
C PHE A 97 -5.56 0.30 -3.10
N LEU A 98 -4.70 -0.29 -3.94
CA LEU A 98 -3.34 -0.67 -3.58
C LEU A 98 -2.49 0.55 -3.21
N ASN A 99 -2.54 1.63 -3.99
CA ASN A 99 -1.83 2.87 -3.68
C ASN A 99 -2.21 3.44 -2.31
N ARG A 100 -3.50 3.39 -1.95
CA ARG A 100 -3.98 3.85 -0.65
C ARG A 100 -3.41 2.98 0.48
N ARG A 101 -3.40 1.66 0.30
CA ARG A 101 -2.83 0.71 1.29
C ARG A 101 -1.31 0.88 1.41
N PHE A 102 -0.61 1.07 0.30
CA PHE A 102 0.81 1.39 0.27
C PHE A 102 1.13 2.65 1.07
N ASN A 103 0.43 3.74 0.77
CA ASN A 103 0.61 5.03 1.46
C ASN A 103 0.31 4.89 2.96
N ASN A 104 -0.80 4.25 3.34
CA ASN A 104 -1.13 4.02 4.75
C ASN A 104 -0.06 3.19 5.47
N THR A 105 0.44 2.12 4.85
CA THR A 105 1.50 1.27 5.40
C THR A 105 2.79 2.04 5.60
N TYR A 106 3.22 2.80 4.58
CA TYR A 106 4.45 3.59 4.69
C TYR A 106 4.33 4.68 5.76
N ARG A 107 3.17 5.35 5.85
CA ARG A 107 2.89 6.30 6.92
C ARG A 107 2.92 5.63 8.30
N HIS A 108 2.36 4.44 8.42
CA HIS A 108 2.39 3.66 9.66
C HIS A 108 3.82 3.28 10.05
N ALA A 109 4.65 2.87 9.09
CA ALA A 109 6.07 2.61 9.33
C ALA A 109 6.77 3.86 9.88
N LEU A 110 6.59 5.03 9.24
CA LEU A 110 7.18 6.31 9.67
C LEU A 110 6.82 6.68 11.12
N THR A 111 5.64 6.29 11.62
CA THR A 111 5.23 6.59 12.99
C THR A 111 5.60 5.51 14.00
N THR A 112 5.94 4.30 13.51
CA THR A 112 6.17 3.09 14.30
C THR A 112 7.63 2.85 14.62
N VAL A 113 8.50 2.92 13.61
CA VAL A 113 9.93 2.59 13.74
C VAL A 113 10.78 3.84 13.97
N LYS A 114 12.02 3.65 14.42
CA LYS A 114 12.97 4.75 14.65
C LYS A 114 13.50 5.33 13.32
N PRO A 115 14.05 6.55 13.31
CA PRO A 115 14.58 7.17 12.09
C PRO A 115 15.64 6.31 11.36
N ASN A 116 16.58 5.69 12.09
CA ASN A 116 17.60 4.81 11.50
C ASN A 116 16.99 3.51 10.92
N GLU A 117 15.93 3.00 11.52
CA GLU A 117 15.16 1.85 11.03
C GLU A 117 14.37 2.21 9.76
N ILE A 118 13.92 3.46 9.61
CA ILE A 118 13.34 3.98 8.36
C ILE A 118 14.38 4.03 7.24
N ASP A 119 15.61 4.46 7.52
CA ASP A 119 16.67 4.48 6.52
C ASP A 119 16.99 3.05 6.04
N GLN A 120 16.98 2.08 6.96
CA GLN A 120 17.11 0.65 6.64
C GLN A 120 15.94 0.17 5.77
N LEU A 121 14.69 0.46 6.13
CA LEU A 121 13.51 0.13 5.32
C LEU A 121 13.64 0.74 3.91
N CYS A 122 14.03 2.01 3.79
CA CYS A 122 14.23 2.67 2.51
C CYS A 122 15.38 2.05 1.70
N GLY A 123 16.44 1.56 2.36
CA GLY A 123 17.49 0.75 1.75
C GLY A 123 16.93 -0.54 1.15
N MET A 124 16.16 -1.30 1.95
CA MET A 124 15.52 -2.53 1.52
C MET A 124 14.56 -2.29 0.35
N MET A 125 13.70 -1.27 0.44
CA MET A 125 12.79 -0.90 -0.65
C MET A 125 13.54 -0.61 -1.96
N ARG A 126 14.72 0.04 -1.89
CA ARG A 126 15.54 0.29 -3.10
C ARG A 126 16.08 -1.00 -3.69
N ILE A 127 16.60 -1.91 -2.86
CA ILE A 127 17.13 -3.21 -3.28
C ILE A 127 16.03 -4.05 -3.94
N HIS A 128 14.82 -4.02 -3.39
CA HIS A 128 13.68 -4.79 -3.88
C HIS A 128 12.80 -4.05 -4.89
N HIS A 129 13.23 -2.87 -5.37
CA HIS A 129 12.50 -2.03 -6.32
C HIS A 129 11.06 -1.66 -5.88
N VAL A 130 10.79 -1.59 -4.58
CA VAL A 130 9.47 -1.27 -4.02
C VAL A 130 9.24 0.25 -4.02
N GLY A 131 8.10 0.67 -4.55
CA GLY A 131 7.75 2.09 -4.69
C GLY A 131 8.64 2.82 -5.71
N ALA A 132 9.25 2.08 -6.63
CA ALA A 132 9.84 2.64 -7.83
C ALA A 132 8.70 2.97 -8.80
N SER A 133 8.18 4.19 -8.73
CA SER A 133 7.42 4.73 -9.86
C SER A 133 8.35 4.65 -11.08
N ASN A 134 7.93 3.99 -12.16
CA ASN A 134 8.64 4.07 -13.43
C ASN A 134 8.87 5.56 -13.71
N ARG A 135 10.12 6.01 -13.61
CA ARG A 135 10.55 7.29 -14.15
C ARG A 135 10.58 7.18 -15.66
#